data_AF-A0A975BFX8-F1
#
_entry.id   AF-A0A975BFX8-F1
#
_cell.length_a   1.000
_cell.length_b   1.000
_cell.length_c   1.000
_cell.angle_alpha   90.00
_cell.angle_beta   90.00
_cell.angle_gamma   90.00
#
_symmetry.space_group_name_H-M   'P 1'
#
loop_
_entity.id
_entity.type
_entity.pdbx_description
1 polymer ?
#
loop_
_entity_poly.entity_id
_entity_poly.type
_entity_poly.pdbx_seq_one_letter_code
_entity_poly.pdbx_strand_id
1 'polypeptide(L)'
;MDAYMNGFNHQIVICFALVFLFLSVTDMSAMDDTQKHFAISAICGAGSETFLHYKTEFGTTERVLLGTAMGSIPGLAKELADSAEQGNEFSQSDLTADIMGAFAGAVISTLFNDAIQISMFSPGKKGVGFTFAYNF
;
A
#
# COMPACT_ATOMS: atom_id res chain seq x y z
N MET A 1 2.25 -27.41 13.65
CA MET A 1 2.02 -26.20 14.47
C MET A 1 2.38 -24.93 13.69
N ASP A 2 3.07 -25.07 12.56
CA ASP A 2 3.55 -23.99 11.69
C ASP A 2 2.45 -23.31 10.86
N ALA A 3 1.37 -24.03 10.51
CA ALA A 3 0.25 -23.47 9.74
C ALA A 3 -0.54 -22.40 10.51
N TYR A 4 -0.59 -22.47 11.84
CA TYR A 4 -1.34 -21.52 12.69
C TYR A 4 -0.57 -20.21 12.91
N MET A 5 0.77 -20.28 12.91
CA MET A 5 1.65 -19.12 13.09
C MET A 5 1.69 -18.23 11.83
N ASN A 6 1.56 -18.83 10.64
CA ASN A 6 1.47 -18.08 9.38
C ASN A 6 0.17 -17.25 9.25
N GLY A 7 -0.95 -17.75 9.78
CA GLY A 7 -2.24 -17.05 9.76
C GLY A 7 -2.26 -15.81 10.67
N PHE A 8 -1.62 -15.89 11.84
CA PHE A 8 -1.57 -14.78 12.81
C PHE A 8 -0.71 -13.60 12.30
N ASN A 9 0.43 -13.90 11.66
CA ASN A 9 1.30 -12.88 11.06
C ASN A 9 0.64 -12.15 9.89
N HIS A 10 -0.20 -12.84 9.10
CA HIS A 10 -0.97 -12.20 8.03
C HIS A 10 -1.99 -11.19 8.57
N GLN A 11 -2.70 -11.55 9.65
CA GLN A 11 -3.71 -10.67 10.23
C GLN A 11 -3.12 -9.37 10.79
N ILE A 12 -1.89 -9.40 11.32
CA ILE A 12 -1.24 -8.20 11.87
C ILE A 12 -0.74 -7.25 10.78
N VAL A 13 -0.19 -7.76 9.67
CA VAL A 13 0.18 -6.93 8.50
C VAL A 13 -1.06 -6.30 7.87
N ILE A 14 -2.16 -7.06 7.78
CA ILE A 14 -3.46 -6.54 7.36
C ILE A 14 -3.94 -5.46 8.33
N CYS A 15 -3.85 -5.68 9.65
CA CYS A 15 -4.19 -4.66 10.64
C CYS A 15 -3.30 -3.41 10.52
N PHE A 16 -2.02 -3.54 10.23
CA PHE A 16 -1.13 -2.40 10.02
C PHE A 16 -1.46 -1.64 8.73
N ALA A 17 -1.74 -2.34 7.64
CA ALA A 17 -2.21 -1.74 6.39
C ALA A 17 -3.57 -1.05 6.58
N LEU A 18 -4.49 -1.65 7.34
CA LEU A 18 -5.79 -1.07 7.71
C LEU A 18 -5.63 0.14 8.64
N VAL A 19 -4.71 0.10 9.60
CA VAL A 19 -4.39 1.22 10.49
C VAL A 19 -3.72 2.36 9.73
N PHE A 20 -2.87 2.06 8.74
CA PHE A 20 -2.30 3.06 7.84
C PHE A 20 -3.39 3.71 6.99
N LEU A 21 -4.28 2.91 6.40
CA LEU A 21 -5.49 3.37 5.70
C LEU A 21 -6.34 4.30 6.58
N PHE A 22 -6.55 3.95 7.85
CA PHE A 22 -7.31 4.74 8.83
C PHE A 22 -6.58 6.02 9.30
N LEU A 23 -5.25 6.03 9.35
CA LEU A 23 -4.43 7.19 9.76
C LEU A 23 -4.26 8.23 8.64
N SER A 24 -4.40 7.84 7.37
CA SER A 24 -4.34 8.76 6.22
C SER A 24 -5.47 9.79 6.16
N VAL A 25 -6.52 9.60 6.95
CA VAL A 25 -7.64 10.56 7.08
C VAL A 25 -7.23 11.71 8.00
N THR A 26 -6.00 12.22 7.83
CA THR A 26 -5.68 13.60 8.21
C THR A 26 -6.51 14.53 7.34
N ASP A 27 -6.98 15.64 7.92
CA ASP A 27 -7.85 16.63 7.29
C ASP A 27 -7.25 17.13 5.96
N MET A 28 -7.57 16.45 4.84
CA MET A 28 -7.07 16.81 3.50
C MET A 28 -7.80 18.04 2.94
N SER A 29 -8.55 18.75 3.78
CA SER A 29 -9.35 19.92 3.40
C SER A 29 -8.51 21.06 2.81
N ALA A 30 -7.21 21.12 3.13
CA ALA A 30 -6.27 22.09 2.56
C ALA A 30 -5.61 21.65 1.23
N MET A 31 -5.77 20.39 0.83
CA MET A 31 -5.20 19.87 -0.43
C MET A 31 -6.18 20.08 -1.59
N ASP A 32 -5.62 20.44 -2.74
CA ASP A 32 -6.39 20.39 -3.99
C ASP A 32 -6.78 18.93 -4.32
N ASP A 33 -7.71 18.75 -5.24
CA ASP A 33 -8.26 17.42 -5.53
C ASP A 33 -7.19 16.48 -6.10
N THR A 34 -6.41 16.95 -7.07
CA THR A 34 -5.32 16.19 -7.68
C THR A 34 -4.26 15.76 -6.67
N GLN A 35 -3.93 16.58 -5.68
CA GLN A 35 -3.04 16.22 -4.57
C GLN A 35 -3.62 15.11 -3.71
N LYS A 36 -4.94 15.08 -3.49
CA LYS A 36 -5.60 14.00 -2.74
C LYS A 36 -5.50 12.68 -3.50
N HIS A 37 -5.79 12.70 -4.80
CA HIS A 37 -5.63 11.55 -5.70
C HIS A 37 -4.21 10.99 -5.61
N PHE A 38 -3.19 11.86 -5.75
CA PHE A 38 -1.80 11.46 -5.60
C PHE A 38 -1.50 10.81 -4.25
N ALA A 39 -1.88 11.45 -3.14
CA ALA A 39 -1.52 10.99 -1.80
C ALA A 39 -2.23 9.68 -1.41
N ILE A 40 -3.53 9.57 -1.69
CA ILE A 40 -4.31 8.36 -1.42
C ILE A 40 -3.73 7.21 -2.25
N SER A 41 -3.53 7.43 -3.55
CA SER A 41 -2.98 6.40 -4.42
C SER A 41 -1.55 6.03 -4.06
N ALA A 42 -0.71 6.95 -3.55
CA ALA A 42 0.61 6.61 -3.02
C ALA A 42 0.54 5.65 -1.82
N ILE A 43 -0.42 5.85 -0.92
CA ILE A 43 -0.63 4.92 0.19
C ILE A 43 -1.10 3.56 -0.32
N CYS A 44 -2.03 3.55 -1.28
CA CYS A 44 -2.51 2.32 -1.90
C CYS A 44 -1.41 1.56 -2.66
N GLY A 45 -0.54 2.27 -3.39
CA GLY A 45 0.62 1.72 -4.09
C GLY A 45 1.65 1.13 -3.12
N ALA A 46 1.95 1.83 -2.03
CA ALA A 46 2.84 1.33 -0.98
C ALA A 46 2.28 0.09 -0.29
N GLY A 47 0.98 0.10 0.07
CA GLY A 47 0.31 -1.06 0.66
C GLY A 47 0.27 -2.26 -0.28
N SER A 48 0.03 -2.02 -1.57
CA SER A 48 0.01 -3.07 -2.61
C SER A 48 1.40 -3.67 -2.83
N GLU A 49 2.44 -2.85 -2.92
CA GLU A 49 3.81 -3.35 -3.02
C GLU A 49 4.21 -4.15 -1.79
N THR A 50 3.93 -3.64 -0.58
CA THR A 50 4.18 -4.36 0.67
C THR A 50 3.46 -5.70 0.70
N PHE A 51 2.20 -5.74 0.28
CA PHE A 51 1.46 -6.99 0.17
C PHE A 51 2.16 -7.97 -0.80
N LEU A 52 2.51 -7.51 -2.01
CA LEU A 52 3.19 -8.35 -2.99
C LEU A 52 4.55 -8.83 -2.49
N HIS A 53 5.30 -7.97 -1.80
CA HIS A 53 6.61 -8.27 -1.22
C HIS A 53 6.56 -9.46 -0.26
N TYR A 54 5.56 -9.50 0.62
CA TYR A 54 5.45 -10.55 1.64
C TYR A 54 4.57 -11.75 1.25
N LYS A 55 3.92 -11.72 0.08
CA LYS A 55 2.94 -12.74 -0.35
C LYS A 55 3.27 -13.43 -1.66
N THR A 56 4.24 -12.92 -2.40
CA THR A 56 4.60 -13.42 -3.73
C THR A 56 6.10 -13.53 -3.87
N GLU A 57 6.55 -14.30 -4.87
CA GLU A 57 7.97 -14.41 -5.23
C GLU A 57 8.35 -13.46 -6.39
N PHE A 58 7.55 -12.42 -6.61
CA PHE A 58 7.80 -11.46 -7.69
C PHE A 58 9.08 -10.66 -7.46
N GLY A 59 9.81 -10.40 -8.54
CA GLY A 59 10.96 -9.52 -8.54
C GLY A 59 10.55 -8.08 -8.26
N THR A 60 11.53 -7.24 -7.88
CA THR A 60 11.31 -5.84 -7.52
C THR A 60 10.54 -5.08 -8.60
N THR A 61 10.90 -5.26 -9.87
CA THR A 61 10.21 -4.58 -10.99
C THR A 61 8.75 -5.04 -11.12
N GLU A 62 8.48 -6.35 -11.06
CA GLU A 62 7.10 -6.84 -11.10
C GLU A 62 6.27 -6.33 -9.92
N ARG A 63 6.83 -6.29 -8.71
CA ARG A 63 6.13 -5.77 -7.53
C ARG A 63 5.79 -4.29 -7.65
N VAL A 64 6.71 -3.47 -8.17
CA VAL A 64 6.45 -2.04 -8.40
C VAL A 64 5.36 -1.86 -9.46
N LEU A 65 5.42 -2.59 -10.58
CA LEU A 65 4.42 -2.50 -11.65
C LEU A 65 3.03 -2.94 -11.17
N LEU A 66 2.94 -4.11 -10.54
CA LEU A 66 1.68 -4.64 -10.03
C LEU A 66 1.16 -3.82 -8.84
N GLY A 67 2.05 -3.34 -7.98
CA GLY A 67 1.72 -2.45 -6.86
C GLY A 67 1.17 -1.11 -7.34
N THR A 68 1.74 -0.55 -8.41
CA THR A 68 1.21 0.64 -9.07
C THR A 68 -0.18 0.36 -9.64
N ALA A 69 -0.32 -0.72 -10.41
CA ALA A 69 -1.60 -1.07 -11.03
C ALA A 69 -2.70 -1.27 -9.98
N MET A 70 -2.43 -2.05 -8.92
CA MET A 70 -3.37 -2.27 -7.83
C MET A 70 -3.66 -0.99 -7.04
N GLY A 71 -2.64 -0.15 -6.81
CA GLY A 71 -2.75 1.10 -6.09
C GLY A 71 -3.58 2.17 -6.80
N SER A 72 -3.62 2.15 -8.15
CA SER A 72 -4.43 3.07 -8.94
C SER A 72 -5.90 2.63 -9.12
N ILE A 73 -6.26 1.40 -8.77
CA ILE A 73 -7.64 0.88 -8.93
C ILE A 73 -8.67 1.75 -8.19
N PRO A 74 -8.47 2.15 -6.92
CA PRO A 74 -9.45 2.97 -6.21
C PRO A 74 -9.71 4.31 -6.90
N GLY A 75 -8.66 4.98 -7.37
CA GLY A 75 -8.74 6.25 -8.10
C GLY A 75 -9.46 6.13 -9.43
N LEU A 76 -9.08 5.12 -10.24
CA LEU A 76 -9.78 4.80 -11.49
C LEU A 76 -11.27 4.49 -11.26
N ALA A 77 -11.60 3.73 -10.20
CA ALA A 77 -12.98 3.40 -9.87
C ALA A 77 -13.80 4.63 -9.47
N LYS A 78 -13.20 5.59 -8.75
CA LYS A 78 -13.83 6.88 -8.44
C LYS A 78 -14.13 7.66 -9.71
N GLU A 79 -13.14 7.85 -10.58
CA GLU A 79 -13.32 8.62 -11.82
C GLU A 79 -14.38 8.00 -12.75
N LEU A 80 -14.44 6.67 -12.82
CA LEU A 80 -15.48 5.96 -13.57
C LEU A 80 -16.88 6.12 -12.96
N ALA A 81 -16.98 6.15 -11.63
CA ALA A 81 -18.26 6.37 -10.94
C ALA A 81 -18.74 7.81 -11.13
N ASP A 82 -17.84 8.79 -10.99
CA ASP A 82 -18.12 10.21 -11.18
C ASP A 82 -18.59 10.49 -12.61
N SER A 83 -17.96 9.86 -13.61
CA SER A 83 -18.35 9.96 -15.03
C SER A 83 -19.73 9.39 -15.35
N ALA A 84 -20.30 8.56 -14.47
CA ALA A 84 -21.65 8.01 -14.62
C ALA A 84 -22.73 8.94 -14.05
N GLU A 85 -22.36 9.98 -13.28
CA GLU A 85 -23.26 10.96 -12.71
C GLU A 85 -23.47 12.16 -13.65
N GLN A 86 -24.69 12.71 -13.69
CA GLN A 86 -24.99 13.86 -14.56
C GLN A 86 -24.28 15.12 -14.05
N GLY A 87 -23.33 15.63 -14.85
CA GLY A 87 -22.65 16.90 -14.60
C GLY A 87 -21.25 16.79 -14.00
N ASN A 88 -20.72 15.57 -13.83
CA ASN A 88 -19.33 15.34 -13.45
C ASN A 88 -18.60 14.61 -14.60
N GLU A 89 -17.34 14.96 -14.85
CA GLU A 89 -16.57 14.45 -15.99
C GLU A 89 -15.34 13.70 -15.52
N PHE A 90 -14.95 12.69 -16.31
CA PHE A 90 -13.70 11.96 -16.13
C PHE A 90 -12.50 12.91 -16.17
N SER A 91 -11.74 12.99 -15.08
CA SER A 91 -10.55 13.83 -15.03
C SER A 91 -9.28 13.02 -15.32
N GLN A 92 -8.69 13.29 -16.48
CA GLN A 92 -7.39 12.69 -16.83
C GLN A 92 -6.26 13.17 -15.90
N SER A 93 -6.39 14.37 -15.32
CA SER A 93 -5.42 14.90 -14.36
C SER A 93 -5.41 14.07 -13.09
N ASP A 94 -6.60 13.73 -12.58
CA ASP A 94 -6.76 13.00 -11.33
C ASP A 94 -6.38 11.53 -11.50
N LEU A 95 -6.76 10.91 -12.64
CA LEU A 95 -6.24 9.57 -12.98
C LEU A 95 -4.70 9.56 -13.09
N THR A 96 -4.09 10.59 -13.69
CA THR A 96 -2.63 10.68 -13.80
C THR A 96 -2.00 10.82 -12.42
N ALA A 97 -2.59 11.62 -11.54
CA ALA A 97 -2.16 11.76 -10.16
C ALA A 97 -2.27 10.43 -9.40
N ASP A 98 -3.34 9.65 -9.63
CA ASP A 98 -3.50 8.32 -9.05
C ASP A 98 -2.41 7.34 -9.50
N ILE A 99 -2.07 7.34 -10.79
CA ILE A 99 -1.01 6.48 -11.32
C ILE A 99 0.36 6.89 -10.76
N MET A 100 0.67 8.18 -10.78
CA MET A 100 1.96 8.70 -10.29
C MET A 100 2.10 8.53 -8.77
N GLY A 101 1.02 8.72 -8.03
CA GLY A 101 0.93 8.46 -6.60
C GLY A 101 1.24 7.00 -6.31
N ALA A 102 0.45 6.09 -6.90
CA ALA A 102 0.62 4.64 -6.70
C ALA A 102 2.03 4.16 -7.07
N PHE A 103 2.60 4.69 -8.16
CA PHE A 103 3.98 4.40 -8.54
C PHE A 103 4.99 4.87 -7.49
N ALA A 104 4.90 6.13 -7.05
CA ALA A 104 5.79 6.68 -6.03
C ALA A 104 5.69 5.88 -4.72
N GLY A 105 4.47 5.55 -4.30
CA GLY A 105 4.22 4.71 -3.14
C GLY A 105 4.85 3.33 -3.24
N ALA A 106 4.67 2.65 -4.37
CA ALA A 106 5.24 1.33 -4.60
C ALA A 106 6.78 1.37 -4.60
N VAL A 107 7.41 2.34 -5.26
CA VAL A 107 8.87 2.51 -5.26
C VAL A 107 9.41 2.77 -3.87
N ILE A 108 8.80 3.70 -3.12
CA ILE A 108 9.21 3.99 -1.73
C ILE A 108 9.07 2.72 -0.89
N SER A 109 7.94 2.02 -0.97
CA SER A 109 7.70 0.78 -0.24
C SER A 109 8.73 -0.30 -0.56
N THR A 110 9.09 -0.48 -1.83
CA THR A 110 10.17 -1.38 -2.25
C THR A 110 11.48 -1.03 -1.56
N LEU A 111 11.89 0.26 -1.57
CA LEU A 111 13.13 0.68 -0.93
C LEU A 111 13.13 0.37 0.57
N PHE A 112 12.00 0.60 1.24
CA PHE A 112 11.86 0.30 2.66
C PHE A 112 11.82 -1.20 2.95
N ASN A 113 11.07 -1.99 2.18
CA ASN A 113 10.92 -3.44 2.40
C ASN A 113 12.20 -4.22 2.02
N ASP A 114 12.93 -3.76 1.01
CA ASP A 114 14.23 -4.34 0.66
C ASP A 114 15.32 -3.99 1.71
N ALA A 115 15.28 -2.78 2.28
CA ALA A 115 16.24 -2.32 3.29
C ALA A 115 15.93 -2.81 4.72
N ILE A 116 14.65 -2.94 5.07
CA ILE A 116 14.17 -3.26 6.42
C ILE A 116 13.47 -4.61 6.40
N GLN A 117 14.13 -5.63 6.93
CA GLN A 117 13.51 -6.92 7.17
C GLN A 117 13.01 -6.99 8.61
N ILE A 118 11.69 -6.95 8.78
CA ILE A 118 11.03 -7.19 10.07
C ILE A 118 10.71 -8.68 10.18
N SER A 119 11.50 -9.40 10.97
CA SER A 119 11.26 -10.82 11.27
C SER A 119 10.73 -10.98 12.68
N MET A 120 9.56 -11.60 12.82
CA MET A 120 8.97 -11.87 14.13
C MET A 120 9.15 -13.34 14.47
N PHE A 121 9.78 -13.62 15.61
CA PHE A 121 9.93 -14.98 16.12
C PHE A 121 9.28 -15.08 17.49
N SER A 122 8.59 -16.18 17.76
CA SER A 122 8.04 -16.45 19.08
C SER A 122 8.96 -17.43 19.79
N PRO A 123 9.81 -16.99 20.74
CA PRO A 123 10.61 -17.89 21.55
C PRO A 123 9.71 -18.53 22.61
N GLY A 124 8.83 -19.45 22.19
CA GLY A 124 7.95 -20.22 23.07
C GLY A 124 6.80 -19.43 23.71
N LYS A 125 6.06 -20.11 24.60
CA LYS A 125 4.68 -19.79 25.06
C LYS A 125 4.46 -18.43 25.77
N LYS A 126 5.45 -17.53 25.88
CA LYS A 126 5.31 -16.26 26.62
C LYS A 126 5.97 -15.04 25.98
N GLY A 127 6.42 -15.10 24.73
CA GLY A 127 7.11 -13.97 24.10
C GLY A 127 6.83 -13.79 22.61
N VAL A 128 6.73 -12.54 22.19
CA VAL A 128 6.82 -12.10 20.79
C VAL A 128 8.13 -11.31 20.68
N GLY A 129 9.08 -11.83 19.90
CA GLY A 129 10.33 -11.17 19.59
C GLY A 129 10.26 -10.51 18.22
N PHE A 130 10.75 -9.28 18.11
CA PHE A 130 10.89 -8.56 16.86
C PHE A 130 12.38 -8.43 16.54
N THR A 131 12.78 -8.88 15.36
CA THR A 131 14.10 -8.61 14.79
C THR A 131 13.95 -7.56 13.71
N PHE A 132 14.67 -6.46 13.88
CA PHE A 132 14.88 -5.46 12.85
C PHE A 132 16.26 -5.71 12.26
N ALA A 133 16.31 -6.20 11.02
CA ALA A 133 17.55 -6.29 10.26
C ALA A 133 17.55 -5.20 9.20
N TYR A 134 18.65 -4.44 9.15
CA TYR A 134 18.86 -3.39 8.17
C TYR A 134 20.03 -3.78 7.26
N ASN A 135 19.87 -3.68 5.94
CA ASN A 135 20.92 -3.96 4.97
C ASN A 135 21.24 -2.67 4.18
N PHE A 136 22.46 -2.13 4.33
CA PHE A 136 23.01 -1.03 3.51
C PHE A 136 24.07 -1.57 2.57
#